data_AF-A0A351X2C6-F1
#
_entry.id   AF-A0A351X2C6-F1
#
_cell.length_a   1.000
_cell.length_b   1.000
_cell.length_c   1.000
_cell.angle_alpha   90.00
_cell.angle_beta   90.00
_cell.angle_gamma   90.00
#
_symmetry.space_group_name_H-M   'P 1'
#
loop_
_entity.id
_entity.type
_entity.pdbx_description
1 polymer ?
#
loop_
_entity_poly.entity_id
_entity_poly.type
_entity_poly.pdbx_seq_one_letter_code
_entity_poly.pdbx_strand_id
1 'polypeptide(L)'
;MARYSFEIGATQGGMLNLESLSTPVIPPDWSYSDYSAEVELANGKVRGMGYPTASWIWGHLEKAERTKLRTFCTGKSAEVYIKTLVNDLSYKTFRAVMIWPAGEEPTVEIYPDFTLEFRHLIEVV
;
A
#
# COMPACT_ATOMS: atom_id res chain seq x y z
N MET A 1 -10.99 -8.17 18.52
CA MET A 1 -10.35 -6.87 18.24
C MET A 1 -9.34 -7.11 17.14
N ALA A 2 -9.33 -6.22 16.15
CA ALA A 2 -8.36 -6.27 15.06
C ALA A 2 -6.94 -6.13 15.61
N ARG A 3 -6.00 -6.94 15.11
CA ARG A 3 -4.59 -6.84 15.55
C ARG A 3 -3.87 -5.65 14.91
N TYR A 4 -4.35 -5.20 13.76
CA TYR A 4 -3.85 -4.04 13.00
C TYR A 4 -4.99 -3.39 12.22
N SER A 5 -4.80 -2.16 11.75
CA SER A 5 -5.82 -1.41 10.97
C SER A 5 -5.36 -1.07 9.55
N PHE A 6 -4.80 -2.06 8.85
CA PHE A 6 -4.52 -1.97 7.41
C PHE A 6 -5.78 -2.32 6.64
N GLU A 7 -6.37 -1.34 5.96
CA GLU A 7 -7.63 -1.51 5.24
C GLU A 7 -7.45 -1.13 3.78
N ILE A 8 -8.12 -1.86 2.88
CA ILE A 8 -8.13 -1.57 1.44
C ILE A 8 -9.56 -1.69 0.89
N GLY A 9 -9.91 -0.81 -0.04
CA GLY A 9 -11.20 -0.86 -0.72
C GLY A 9 -11.19 -0.11 -2.05
N ALA A 10 -12.14 -0.43 -2.91
CA ALA A 10 -12.38 0.36 -4.13
C ALA A 10 -13.16 1.66 -3.84
N THR A 11 -13.83 1.74 -2.69
CA THR A 11 -14.60 2.90 -2.22
C THR A 11 -14.33 3.16 -0.74
N GLN A 12 -14.48 4.40 -0.29
CA GLN A 12 -14.23 4.80 1.11
C GLN A 12 -15.11 4.02 2.11
N GLY A 13 -16.39 3.82 1.81
CA GLY A 13 -17.31 3.06 2.67
C GLY A 13 -17.18 1.53 2.58
N GLY A 14 -16.39 1.04 1.61
CA GLY A 14 -16.19 -0.39 1.35
C GLY A 14 -14.79 -0.89 1.71
N MET A 15 -14.03 -0.13 2.50
CA MET A 15 -12.71 -0.56 2.97
C MET A 15 -12.84 -1.75 3.90
N LEU A 16 -12.07 -2.80 3.61
CA LEU A 16 -12.00 -4.00 4.42
C LEU A 16 -10.60 -4.13 5.01
N ASN A 17 -10.53 -4.50 6.29
CA ASN A 17 -9.27 -4.83 6.92
C ASN A 17 -8.67 -6.08 6.25
N LEU A 18 -7.35 -6.09 6.06
CA LEU A 18 -6.64 -7.24 5.50
C LEU A 18 -6.89 -8.54 6.30
N GLU A 19 -7.10 -8.45 7.62
CA GLU A 19 -7.45 -9.61 8.46
C GLU A 19 -8.89 -10.12 8.24
N SER A 20 -9.79 -9.23 7.80
CA SER A 20 -11.23 -9.47 7.61
C SER A 20 -11.56 -9.86 6.17
N LEU A 21 -10.55 -9.94 5.29
CA LEU A 21 -10.72 -10.48 3.94
C LEU A 21 -11.07 -11.97 4.03
N SER A 22 -11.82 -12.46 3.03
CA SER A 22 -12.21 -13.89 2.95
C SER A 22 -11.01 -14.84 2.98
N THR A 23 -9.84 -14.34 2.57
CA THR A 23 -8.53 -14.96 2.80
C THR A 23 -7.76 -13.94 3.62
N PRO A 24 -7.54 -14.17 4.93
CA PRO A 24 -6.81 -13.24 5.78
C PRO A 24 -5.41 -13.06 5.18
N VAL A 25 -5.05 -11.81 4.90
CA VAL A 25 -3.70 -11.49 4.41
C VAL A 25 -2.85 -11.12 5.62
N ILE A 26 -1.66 -11.71 5.73
CA ILE A 26 -0.70 -11.34 6.77
C ILE A 26 -0.43 -9.82 6.76
N PRO A 27 -0.19 -9.20 7.92
CA PRO A 27 0.08 -7.77 7.97
C PRO A 27 1.33 -7.44 7.13
N PRO A 28 1.28 -6.42 6.26
CA PRO A 28 2.46 -5.98 5.54
C PRO A 28 3.42 -5.26 6.49
N ASP A 29 4.70 -5.33 6.16
CA ASP A 29 5.63 -4.26 6.54
C ASP A 29 5.23 -2.99 5.78
N TRP A 30 5.32 -1.84 6.44
CA TRP A 30 4.87 -0.57 5.88
C TRP A 30 6.02 0.42 5.79
N SER A 31 5.99 1.21 4.73
CA SER A 31 6.82 2.40 4.58
C SER A 31 5.94 3.55 4.13
N TYR A 32 6.15 4.72 4.72
CA TYR A 32 5.43 5.93 4.35
C TYR A 32 6.45 7.05 4.15
N SER A 33 6.39 7.69 2.99
CA SER A 33 7.18 8.86 2.66
C SER A 33 6.25 10.04 2.46
N ASP A 34 6.51 11.13 3.20
CA ASP A 34 5.75 12.38 3.11
C ASP A 34 5.88 13.06 1.74
N TYR A 35 6.88 12.66 0.95
CA TYR A 35 7.20 13.24 -0.35
C TYR A 35 7.66 12.14 -1.33
N SER A 36 7.30 12.32 -2.60
CA SER A 36 7.66 11.38 -3.68
C SER A 36 9.09 11.55 -4.20
N ALA A 37 9.69 12.73 -4.02
CA ALA A 37 11.04 13.05 -4.44
C ALA A 37 11.67 14.06 -3.48
N GLU A 38 12.98 13.98 -3.32
CA GLU A 38 13.77 14.95 -2.56
C GLU A 38 14.70 15.69 -3.52
N VAL A 39 14.82 17.01 -3.37
CA VAL A 39 15.79 17.83 -4.10
C VAL A 39 16.71 18.49 -3.10
N GLU A 40 18.01 18.23 -3.22
CA GLU A 40 19.04 18.91 -2.45
C GLU A 40 19.20 20.35 -2.96
N LEU A 41 19.13 21.31 -2.04
CA LEU A 41 19.30 22.73 -2.31
C LEU A 41 20.78 23.09 -2.14
N ALA A 42 21.23 24.14 -2.84
CA ALA A 42 22.62 24.62 -2.80
C ALA A 42 23.13 25.06 -1.41
N ASN A 43 22.24 25.12 -0.41
CA ASN A 43 22.55 25.39 1.00
C ASN A 43 22.65 24.12 1.87
N GLY A 44 22.67 22.93 1.26
CA GLY A 44 22.73 21.64 1.96
C GLY A 44 21.42 21.23 2.64
N LYS A 45 20.30 21.93 2.39
CA LYS A 45 18.96 21.53 2.85
C LYS A 45 18.25 20.69 1.80
N VAL A 46 17.35 19.82 2.22
CA VAL A 46 16.55 19.00 1.32
C VAL A 46 15.11 19.52 1.25
N ARG A 47 14.54 19.58 0.04
CA ARG A 47 13.15 19.92 -0.19
C ARG A 47 12.40 18.70 -0.72
N GLY A 48 11.41 18.23 0.03
CA GLY A 48 10.44 17.23 -0.44
C GLY A 48 9.52 17.81 -1.53
N MET A 49 9.29 17.03 -2.57
CA MET A 49 8.49 17.38 -3.74
C MET A 49 7.51 16.25 -4.10
N GLY A 50 6.31 16.65 -4.51
CA GLY A 50 5.22 15.78 -4.95
C GLY A 50 4.35 15.25 -3.80
N TYR A 51 3.49 14.29 -4.12
CA TYR A 51 2.53 13.73 -3.17
C TYR A 51 3.17 12.67 -2.26
N PRO A 52 2.61 12.44 -1.07
CA PRO A 52 3.05 11.33 -0.24
C PRO A 52 2.88 9.98 -0.96
N THR A 53 3.69 9.01 -0.55
CA THR A 53 3.69 7.64 -1.05
C THR A 53 3.72 6.67 0.10
N ALA A 54 3.01 5.55 -0.02
CA ALA A 54 3.10 4.44 0.92
C ALA A 54 3.46 3.16 0.18
N SER A 55 4.16 2.26 0.85
CA SER A 55 4.45 0.93 0.32
C SER A 55 4.08 -0.13 1.35
N TRP A 56 3.42 -1.18 0.89
CA TRP A 56 3.15 -2.39 1.66
C TRP A 56 4.04 -3.49 1.13
N ILE A 57 4.84 -4.07 2.00
CA ILE A 57 5.89 -5.03 1.69
C ILE A 57 5.57 -6.33 2.41
N TRP A 58 5.68 -7.44 1.70
CA TRP A 58 5.53 -8.77 2.26
C TRP A 58 6.75 -9.60 1.88
N GLY A 59 7.36 -10.28 2.86
CA GLY A 59 8.44 -11.24 2.58
C GLY A 59 7.95 -12.41 1.71
N HIS A 60 6.68 -12.78 1.84
CA HIS A 60 6.00 -13.68 0.91
C HIS A 60 4.48 -13.46 0.93
N LEU A 61 3.81 -13.73 -0.18
CA LEU A 61 2.36 -13.83 -0.28
C LEU A 61 1.94 -15.14 -0.91
N GLU A 62 0.88 -15.75 -0.40
CA GLU A 62 0.23 -16.88 -1.05
C GLU A 62 -0.59 -16.41 -2.25
N LYS A 63 -0.76 -17.30 -3.22
CA LYS A 63 -1.56 -17.05 -4.43
C LYS A 63 -3.00 -16.62 -4.11
N ALA A 64 -3.60 -17.16 -3.05
CA ALA A 64 -4.94 -16.78 -2.61
C ALA A 64 -4.99 -15.32 -2.12
N GLU A 65 -4.04 -14.92 -1.28
CA GLU A 65 -3.89 -13.54 -0.78
C GLU A 65 -3.63 -12.56 -1.93
N ARG A 66 -2.67 -12.89 -2.81
CA ARG A 66 -2.35 -12.11 -4.00
C ARG A 66 -3.55 -11.96 -4.92
N THR A 67 -4.33 -13.03 -5.13
CA THR A 67 -5.57 -12.98 -5.92
C THR A 67 -6.58 -12.00 -5.31
N LYS A 68 -6.70 -11.96 -3.98
CA LYS A 68 -7.59 -11.00 -3.30
C LYS A 68 -7.11 -9.58 -3.46
N LEU A 69 -5.82 -9.30 -3.26
CA LEU A 69 -5.24 -7.98 -3.52
C LEU A 69 -5.42 -7.55 -4.98
N ARG A 70 -5.30 -8.51 -5.92
CA ARG A 70 -5.49 -8.27 -7.35
C ARG A 70 -6.92 -7.88 -7.71
N THR A 71 -7.92 -8.26 -6.92
CA THR A 71 -9.31 -7.83 -7.17
C THR A 71 -9.47 -6.31 -7.03
N PHE A 72 -8.65 -5.65 -6.22
CA PHE A 72 -8.64 -4.19 -6.08
C PHE A 72 -7.82 -3.49 -7.17
N CYS A 73 -6.92 -4.20 -7.85
CA CYS A 73 -6.11 -3.67 -8.94
C CYS A 73 -6.06 -4.66 -10.11
N THR A 74 -7.09 -4.62 -10.95
CA THR A 74 -7.23 -5.52 -12.11
C THR A 74 -6.16 -5.23 -13.19
N GLY A 75 -5.74 -3.98 -13.33
CA GLY A 75 -4.70 -3.52 -14.26
C GLY A 75 -3.29 -3.41 -13.65
N LYS A 76 -2.42 -2.61 -14.28
CA LYS A 76 -1.10 -2.24 -13.72
C LYS A 76 -1.23 -1.24 -12.58
N SER A 77 -2.30 -0.47 -12.58
CA SER A 77 -2.65 0.47 -11.51
C SER A 77 -4.15 0.61 -11.39
N ALA A 78 -4.63 0.95 -10.20
CA ALA A 78 -6.03 1.26 -9.93
C ALA A 78 -6.16 2.31 -8.83
N GLU A 79 -7.21 3.11 -8.87
CA GLU A 79 -7.56 3.97 -7.74
C GLU A 79 -8.18 3.13 -6.63
N VAL A 80 -7.67 3.32 -5.42
CA VAL A 80 -8.11 2.61 -4.21
C VAL A 80 -8.18 3.57 -3.04
N TYR A 81 -8.89 3.16 -2.01
CA TYR A 81 -8.82 3.74 -0.68
C TYR A 81 -8.04 2.79 0.20
N ILE A 82 -7.04 3.32 0.90
CA ILE A 82 -6.22 2.59 1.84
C ILE A 82 -6.28 3.25 3.21
N LYS A 83 -6.16 2.43 4.26
CA LYS A 83 -5.80 2.88 5.59
C LYS A 83 -4.46 2.27 5.93
N THR A 84 -3.48 3.12 6.22
CA THR A 84 -2.10 2.71 6.49
C THR A 84 -1.55 3.46 7.68
N LEU A 85 -0.52 2.89 8.31
CA LEU A 85 0.27 3.61 9.31
C LEU A 85 1.10 4.69 8.60
N VAL A 86 1.23 5.85 9.24
CA VAL A 86 2.14 6.91 8.79
C VAL A 86 3.27 7.12 9.81
N ASN A 87 4.21 8.04 9.52
CA ASN A 87 5.43 8.24 10.31
C ASN A 87 5.20 8.60 11.79
N ASP A 88 4.02 9.11 12.14
CA ASP A 88 3.63 9.40 13.54
C ASP A 88 3.01 8.19 14.27
N LEU A 89 3.03 7.00 13.64
CA LEU A 89 2.43 5.75 14.10
C LEU A 89 0.90 5.78 14.23
N SER A 90 0.23 6.79 13.65
CA SER A 90 -1.23 6.83 13.54
C SER A 90 -1.72 6.16 12.25
N TYR A 91 -2.93 5.61 12.30
CA TYR A 91 -3.61 5.11 11.11
C TYR A 91 -4.39 6.21 10.43
N LYS A 92 -4.10 6.46 9.16
CA LYS A 92 -4.80 7.44 8.33
C LYS A 92 -5.36 6.81 7.07
N THR A 93 -6.48 7.34 6.61
CA THR A 93 -7.15 6.92 5.39
C THR A 93 -6.77 7.84 4.23
N PHE A 94 -6.40 7.23 3.11
CA PHE A 94 -5.98 7.92 1.90
C PHE A 94 -6.72 7.38 0.70
N ARG A 95 -7.08 8.26 -0.23
CA ARG A 95 -7.32 7.90 -1.63
C ARG A 95 -5.95 7.86 -2.31
N ALA A 96 -5.62 6.74 -2.93
CA ALA A 96 -4.32 6.51 -3.54
C ALA A 96 -4.46 5.79 -4.88
N VAL A 97 -3.42 5.87 -5.69
CA VAL A 97 -3.24 5.03 -6.87
C VAL A 97 -2.38 3.84 -6.45
N MET A 98 -3.00 2.67 -6.36
CA MET A 98 -2.31 1.41 -6.17
C MET A 98 -1.58 1.05 -7.46
N ILE A 99 -0.31 0.69 -7.34
CA ILE A 99 0.54 0.27 -8.44
C ILE A 99 0.93 -1.17 -8.21
N TRP A 100 0.58 -2.01 -9.18
CA TRP A 100 0.91 -3.40 -9.17
C TRP A 100 2.37 -3.62 -9.63
N PRO A 101 3.16 -4.44 -8.93
CA PRO A 101 4.55 -4.70 -9.31
C PRO A 101 4.62 -5.41 -10.67
N ALA A 102 5.65 -5.08 -11.44
CA ALA A 102 5.92 -5.73 -12.73
C ALA A 102 6.84 -6.94 -12.51
N GLY A 103 6.68 -7.99 -13.33
CA GLY A 103 7.63 -9.10 -13.33
C GLY A 103 7.51 -10.07 -12.14
N GLU A 104 6.31 -10.27 -11.62
CA GLU A 104 6.07 -11.34 -10.64
C GLU A 104 6.42 -12.71 -11.24
N GLU A 105 7.50 -13.31 -10.77
CA GLU A 105 7.83 -14.69 -11.07
C GLU A 105 7.39 -15.57 -9.90
N PRO A 106 6.22 -16.23 -9.99
CA PRO A 106 5.83 -17.18 -8.97
C PRO A 106 6.83 -18.34 -8.97
N THR A 107 7.42 -18.66 -7.82
CA THR A 107 8.23 -19.86 -7.70
C THR A 107 7.34 -21.11 -7.72
N VAL A 108 6.16 -21.04 -7.09
CA VAL A 108 5.06 -22.04 -7.15
C VAL A 108 3.70 -21.33 -6.92
N GLU A 109 3.15 -21.43 -5.70
CA GLU A 109 1.95 -20.71 -5.22
C GLU A 109 2.30 -19.57 -4.26
N ILE A 110 3.59 -19.26 -4.14
CA ILE A 110 4.13 -18.24 -3.26
C ILE A 110 4.82 -17.18 -4.13
N TYR A 111 4.59 -15.93 -3.78
CA TYR A 111 5.21 -14.74 -4.35
C TYR A 111 6.17 -14.16 -3.30
N PRO A 112 7.48 -14.41 -3.39
CA PRO A 112 8.46 -13.83 -2.48
C PRO A 112 8.63 -12.33 -2.74
N ASP A 113 9.04 -11.58 -1.71
CA ASP A 113 9.41 -10.15 -1.77
C ASP A 113 8.38 -9.27 -2.52
N PHE A 114 7.10 -9.50 -2.22
CA PHE A 114 6.02 -8.80 -2.88
C PHE A 114 5.87 -7.40 -2.31
N THR A 115 5.92 -6.39 -3.17
CA THR A 115 5.74 -4.99 -2.76
C THR A 115 4.64 -4.34 -3.57
N LEU A 116 3.66 -3.75 -2.86
CA LEU A 116 2.66 -2.87 -3.44
C LEU A 116 3.01 -1.44 -3.12
N GLU A 117 3.08 -0.63 -4.17
CA GLU A 117 3.28 0.81 -4.04
C GLU A 117 1.94 1.53 -4.17
N PHE A 118 1.74 2.50 -3.30
CA PHE A 118 0.64 3.45 -3.33
C PHE A 118 1.22 4.83 -3.57
N ARG A 119 0.82 5.46 -4.67
CA ARG A 119 1.27 6.80 -5.03
C ARG A 119 0.10 7.76 -5.01
N HIS A 120 0.41 9.06 -4.96
CA HIS A 120 -0.58 10.13 -5.01
C HIS A 120 -1.60 10.02 -3.85
N LEU A 121 -1.08 9.86 -2.63
CA LEU A 121 -1.90 9.77 -1.43
C LEU A 121 -2.55 11.12 -1.14
N ILE A 122 -3.88 11.13 -1.08
CA ILE A 122 -4.70 12.26 -0.64
C ILE A 122 -5.46 11.80 0.61
N GLU A 123 -5.21 12.44 1.75
CA GLU A 123 -5.90 12.13 3.00
C GLU A 123 -7.40 12.39 2.85
N VAL A 124 -8.22 11.44 3.28
CA VAL A 124 -9.68 11.53 3.24
C VAL A 124 -10.20 11.47 4.66
N VAL A 125 -10.96 12.49 5.05
CA VAL A 125 -11.58 12.64 6.37
C VAL A 125 -12.93 11.92 6.40
#